data_AF-A0A8T4UWK6-F1
#
_entry.id   AF-A0A8T4UWK6-F1
#
_cell.length_a   1.000
_cell.length_b   1.000
_cell.length_c   1.000
_cell.angle_alpha   90.00
_cell.angle_beta   90.00
_cell.angle_gamma   90.00
#
_symmetry.space_group_name_H-M   'P 1'
#
loop_
_entity.id
_entity.type
_entity.pdbx_description
1 polymer ?
#
loop_
_entity_poly.entity_id
_entity_poly.type
_entity_poly.pdbx_seq_one_letter_code
_entity_poly.pdbx_strand_id
1 'polypeptide(L)'
;MNKKAIFLPMFAFLTVFILLSLLYVIHDTEAKKSDLIGLNAITLLKLNDELEKNQFYLDLAVNQASKNALKKLADNGGYSSSRCEKTKTDLIDQDQYILLETCPALKLEEEFKIELKEELKIYITIFESTYQEINLEESFGLKTTEFFKLTPKIVKINEEYSYKNLYAEAFRISNITNIEKQEDKIIITLTSIVYPIEKTSGSTLTLKPKTKTQIPDFKVYDTVYSSIMNNCLKQEFQTCKEKLIQEFPGSELVQSQNLIKLKIPTDLGIIKLAFNTNKPIPPIV
;
A
#
# COMPACT_ATOMS: atom_id res chain seq x y z
N MET A 1 50.37 -65.53 -31.71
CA MET A 1 49.13 -64.87 -31.25
C MET A 1 48.70 -63.81 -32.26
N ASN A 2 47.49 -63.93 -32.79
CA ASN A 2 47.01 -63.08 -33.87
C ASN A 2 46.65 -61.69 -33.32
N LYS A 3 47.54 -60.70 -33.47
CA LYS A 3 47.41 -59.34 -32.89
C LYS A 3 46.13 -58.60 -33.33
N LYS A 4 45.47 -59.07 -34.39
CA LYS A 4 44.18 -58.55 -34.89
C LYS A 4 42.96 -59.06 -34.10
N ALA A 5 43.08 -60.17 -33.35
CA ALA A 5 41.97 -60.75 -32.58
C ALA A 5 41.72 -60.05 -31.23
N ILE A 6 42.68 -59.27 -30.73
CA ILE A 6 42.56 -58.51 -29.47
C ILE A 6 41.91 -57.13 -29.71
N PHE A 7 42.02 -56.60 -30.93
CA PHE A 7 41.49 -55.28 -31.29
C PHE A 7 39.95 -55.24 -31.32
N LEU A 8 39.31 -56.31 -31.77
CA LEU A 8 37.84 -56.39 -31.86
C LEU A 8 37.14 -56.33 -30.49
N PRO A 9 37.53 -57.15 -29.48
CA PRO A 9 36.93 -57.06 -28.15
C PRO A 9 37.27 -55.76 -27.42
N MET A 10 38.48 -55.21 -27.62
CA MET A 10 38.85 -53.90 -27.04
C MET A 10 38.02 -52.76 -27.64
N PHE A 11 37.79 -52.78 -28.95
CA PHE A 11 36.92 -51.81 -29.62
C PHE A 11 35.46 -51.94 -29.17
N ALA A 12 34.95 -53.16 -29.00
CA ALA A 12 33.62 -53.42 -28.45
C ALA A 12 33.48 -52.89 -27.01
N PHE A 13 34.48 -53.13 -26.14
CA PHE A 13 34.48 -52.59 -24.78
C PHE A 13 34.50 -51.06 -24.76
N LEU A 14 35.33 -50.44 -25.60
CA LEU A 14 35.46 -48.98 -25.66
C LEU A 14 34.16 -48.33 -26.18
N THR A 15 33.53 -48.92 -27.19
CA THR A 15 32.24 -48.44 -27.71
C THR A 15 31.11 -48.61 -26.71
N VAL A 16 31.03 -49.74 -25.99
CA VAL A 16 30.06 -49.92 -24.89
C VAL A 16 30.30 -48.92 -23.76
N PHE A 17 31.55 -48.66 -23.40
CA PHE A 17 31.89 -47.68 -22.38
C PHE A 17 31.48 -46.26 -22.80
N ILE A 18 31.74 -45.86 -24.05
CA ILE A 18 31.32 -44.56 -24.59
C ILE A 18 29.79 -44.47 -24.61
N LEU A 19 29.08 -45.51 -25.07
CA LEU A 19 27.62 -45.52 -25.09
C LEU A 19 27.02 -45.44 -23.68
N LEU A 20 27.55 -46.18 -22.71
CA LEU A 20 27.12 -46.09 -21.31
C LEU A 20 27.39 -44.71 -20.72
N SER A 21 28.54 -44.09 -21.03
CA SER A 21 28.85 -42.74 -20.57
C SER A 21 27.92 -41.69 -21.16
N LEU A 22 27.56 -41.81 -22.46
CA LEU A 22 26.60 -40.92 -23.11
C LEU A 22 25.20 -41.12 -22.54
N LEU A 23 24.78 -42.36 -22.31
CA LEU A 23 23.47 -42.68 -21.76
C LEU A 23 23.33 -42.17 -20.32
N TYR A 24 24.40 -42.27 -19.53
CA TYR A 24 24.50 -41.66 -18.21
C TYR A 24 24.40 -40.13 -18.28
N VAL A 25 25.16 -39.48 -19.17
CA VAL A 25 25.12 -38.02 -19.35
C VAL A 25 23.73 -37.54 -19.79
N ILE A 26 23.08 -38.25 -20.71
CA ILE A 26 21.71 -37.94 -21.16
C ILE A 26 20.73 -38.06 -19.99
N HIS A 27 20.76 -39.17 -19.26
CA HIS A 27 19.88 -39.41 -18.13
C HIS A 27 20.06 -38.39 -16.99
N ASP A 28 21.31 -38.10 -16.64
CA ASP A 28 21.66 -37.08 -15.64
C ASP A 28 21.23 -35.67 -16.09
N THR A 29 21.37 -35.35 -17.38
CA THR A 29 20.91 -34.06 -17.92
C THR A 29 19.39 -33.94 -17.90
N GLU A 30 18.66 -35.01 -18.21
CA GLU A 30 17.19 -35.02 -18.19
C GLU A 30 16.63 -34.92 -16.75
N ALA A 31 17.22 -35.66 -15.80
CA ALA A 31 16.90 -35.54 -14.38
C ALA A 31 17.14 -34.11 -13.87
N LYS A 32 18.32 -33.53 -14.17
CA LYS A 32 18.64 -32.13 -13.82
C LYS A 32 17.68 -31.13 -14.45
N LYS A 33 17.26 -31.36 -15.69
CA LYS A 33 16.26 -30.52 -16.37
C LYS A 33 14.91 -30.58 -15.64
N SER A 34 14.47 -31.76 -15.23
CA SER A 34 13.25 -31.95 -14.44
C SER A 34 13.34 -31.22 -13.10
N ASP A 35 14.46 -31.35 -12.39
CA ASP A 35 14.68 -30.67 -11.11
C ASP A 35 14.68 -29.15 -11.25
N LEU A 36 15.31 -28.62 -12.31
CA LEU A 36 15.27 -27.18 -12.62
C LEU A 36 13.86 -26.68 -12.94
N ILE A 37 13.06 -27.47 -13.66
CA ILE A 37 11.65 -27.13 -13.94
C ILE A 37 10.84 -27.11 -12.64
N GLY A 38 10.99 -28.13 -11.79
CA GLY A 38 10.31 -28.19 -10.49
C GLY A 38 10.71 -27.03 -9.57
N LEU A 39 12.00 -26.70 -9.54
CA LEU A 39 12.51 -25.58 -8.76
C LEU A 39 11.96 -24.23 -9.22
N ASN A 40 11.93 -23.99 -10.54
CA ASN A 40 11.35 -22.77 -11.09
C ASN A 40 9.85 -22.66 -10.80
N ALA A 41 9.12 -23.78 -10.86
CA ALA A 41 7.70 -23.82 -10.49
C ALA A 41 7.48 -23.44 -9.02
N ILE A 42 8.30 -23.97 -8.10
CA ILE A 42 8.22 -23.64 -6.68
C ILE A 42 8.55 -22.17 -6.42
N THR A 43 9.57 -21.62 -7.09
CA THR A 43 9.88 -20.19 -7.01
C THR A 43 8.69 -19.33 -7.45
N LEU A 44 8.08 -19.66 -8.59
CA LEU A 44 6.92 -18.93 -9.09
C LEU A 44 5.73 -19.01 -8.12
N LEU A 45 5.50 -20.17 -7.51
CA LEU A 45 4.44 -20.34 -6.50
C LEU A 45 4.68 -19.47 -5.26
N LYS A 46 5.91 -19.43 -4.74
CA LYS A 46 6.26 -18.58 -3.59
C LYS A 46 6.16 -17.09 -3.93
N LEU A 47 6.60 -16.70 -5.12
CA LEU A 47 6.44 -15.33 -5.59
C LEU A 47 4.95 -14.98 -5.68
N ASN A 48 4.12 -15.86 -6.23
CA ASN A 48 2.68 -15.64 -6.32
C ASN A 48 2.03 -15.48 -4.92
N ASP A 49 2.39 -16.31 -3.95
CA ASP A 49 1.95 -16.17 -2.55
C ASP A 49 2.34 -14.80 -1.97
N GLU A 50 3.57 -14.34 -2.23
CA GLU A 50 3.99 -13.00 -1.81
C GLU A 50 3.18 -11.89 -2.51
N LEU A 51 2.84 -12.05 -3.80
CA LEU A 51 1.98 -11.08 -4.50
C LEU A 51 0.57 -11.01 -3.90
N GLU A 52 -0.01 -12.14 -3.54
CA GLU A 52 -1.32 -12.20 -2.88
C GLU A 52 -1.29 -11.52 -1.52
N LYS A 53 -0.22 -11.74 -0.74
CA LYS A 53 -0.02 -11.05 0.55
C LYS A 53 0.19 -9.56 0.38
N ASN A 54 0.93 -9.12 -0.64
CA ASN A 54 1.10 -7.69 -0.94
C ASN A 54 -0.23 -7.03 -1.28
N GLN A 55 -1.07 -7.70 -2.08
CA GLN A 55 -2.40 -7.23 -2.41
C GLN A 55 -3.29 -7.16 -1.16
N PHE A 56 -3.28 -8.20 -0.33
CA PHE A 56 -4.03 -8.21 0.92
C PHE A 56 -3.58 -7.09 1.88
N TYR A 57 -2.27 -6.89 2.02
CA TYR A 57 -1.72 -5.77 2.80
C TYR A 57 -2.22 -4.42 2.26
N LEU A 58 -2.18 -4.23 0.93
CA LEU A 58 -2.65 -3.00 0.30
C LEU A 58 -4.15 -2.75 0.57
N ASP A 59 -4.97 -3.80 0.54
CA ASP A 59 -6.40 -3.72 0.84
C ASP A 59 -6.66 -3.37 2.32
N LEU A 60 -5.85 -3.85 3.26
CA LEU A 60 -5.93 -3.42 4.66
C LEU A 60 -5.43 -1.99 4.85
N ALA A 61 -4.32 -1.64 4.19
CA ALA A 61 -3.71 -0.33 4.25
C ALA A 61 -4.66 0.76 3.76
N VAL A 62 -5.37 0.54 2.64
CA VAL A 62 -6.32 1.55 2.13
C VAL A 62 -7.49 1.77 3.09
N ASN A 63 -8.00 0.70 3.71
CA ASN A 63 -9.09 0.82 4.66
C ASN A 63 -8.68 1.60 5.91
N GLN A 64 -7.46 1.37 6.41
CA GLN A 64 -6.95 2.10 7.55
C GLN A 64 -6.60 3.56 7.19
N ALA A 65 -5.95 3.78 6.05
CA ALA A 65 -5.65 5.11 5.52
C ALA A 65 -6.93 5.93 5.33
N SER A 66 -8.00 5.32 4.81
CA SER A 66 -9.32 5.94 4.66
C SER A 66 -9.89 6.44 5.99
N LYS A 67 -9.80 5.62 7.05
CA LYS A 67 -10.26 6.01 8.39
C LYS A 67 -9.44 7.16 8.96
N ASN A 68 -8.12 7.10 8.82
CA ASN A 68 -7.23 8.16 9.30
C ASN A 68 -7.44 9.48 8.55
N ALA A 69 -7.61 9.41 7.22
CA ALA A 69 -7.90 10.57 6.39
C ALA A 69 -9.21 11.25 6.82
N LEU A 70 -10.27 10.48 7.07
CA LEU A 70 -11.53 11.01 7.59
C LEU A 70 -11.38 11.70 8.94
N LYS A 71 -10.63 11.07 9.86
CA LYS A 71 -10.35 11.68 11.16
C LYS A 71 -9.59 13.00 11.02
N LYS A 72 -8.57 13.04 10.15
CA LYS A 72 -7.81 14.25 9.86
C LYS A 72 -8.67 15.34 9.22
N LEU A 73 -9.59 14.98 8.32
CA LEU A 73 -10.55 15.92 7.77
C LEU A 73 -11.49 16.45 8.84
N ALA A 74 -12.02 15.61 9.73
CA ALA A 74 -12.85 16.06 10.85
C ALA A 74 -12.08 17.06 11.72
N ASP A 75 -10.88 16.70 12.16
CA ASP A 75 -10.02 17.56 12.98
C ASP A 75 -9.66 18.89 12.26
N ASN A 76 -9.65 18.90 10.93
CA ASN A 76 -9.39 20.08 10.09
C ASN A 76 -10.65 20.59 9.36
N GLY A 77 -11.84 20.40 9.92
CA GLY A 77 -13.04 21.08 9.43
C GLY A 77 -13.50 20.70 8.02
N GLY A 78 -13.01 19.60 7.46
CA GLY A 78 -13.27 19.13 6.09
C GLY A 78 -12.14 19.42 5.11
N TYR A 79 -11.10 20.15 5.52
CA TYR A 79 -9.98 20.52 4.65
C TYR A 79 -8.73 19.67 4.89
N SER A 80 -7.94 19.47 3.85
CA SER A 80 -6.57 19.01 4.01
C SER A 80 -5.71 20.03 4.76
N SER A 81 -4.74 19.50 5.51
CA SER A 81 -4.04 20.12 6.64
C SER A 81 -3.26 21.43 6.40
N SER A 82 -3.31 22.04 5.21
CA SER A 82 -2.49 23.21 4.83
C SER A 82 -3.24 24.38 4.18
N ARG A 83 -4.57 24.32 4.03
CA ARG A 83 -5.29 25.28 3.17
C ARG A 83 -5.95 26.46 3.87
N CYS A 84 -6.12 26.38 5.19
CA CYS A 84 -6.81 27.40 5.97
C CYS A 84 -5.96 27.86 7.15
N GLU A 85 -6.21 29.07 7.62
CA GLU A 85 -5.63 29.54 8.87
C GLU A 85 -6.28 28.82 10.06
N LYS A 86 -5.48 28.61 11.10
CA LYS A 86 -5.91 27.99 12.37
C LYS A 86 -5.88 29.03 13.48
N THR A 87 -6.83 28.93 14.40
CA THR A 87 -6.76 29.68 15.66
C THR A 87 -5.49 29.31 16.41
N LYS A 88 -4.90 30.28 17.11
CA LYS A 88 -3.82 29.99 18.05
C LYS A 88 -4.38 29.24 19.26
N THR A 89 -3.57 28.33 19.79
CA THR A 89 -3.85 27.65 21.07
C THR A 89 -3.53 28.61 22.20
N ASP A 90 -4.41 28.71 23.17
CA ASP A 90 -4.23 29.54 24.37
C ASP A 90 -4.18 28.65 25.63
N LEU A 91 -3.79 29.22 26.78
CA LEU A 91 -3.69 28.48 28.06
C LEU A 91 -5.01 27.79 28.49
N ILE A 92 -6.15 28.29 27.99
CA ILE A 92 -7.50 27.82 28.34
C ILE A 92 -8.06 26.86 27.26
N ASP A 93 -7.59 26.96 26.02
CA ASP A 93 -8.09 26.19 24.88
C ASP A 93 -6.90 25.72 24.03
N GLN A 94 -6.50 24.48 24.28
CA GLN A 94 -5.36 23.85 23.61
C GLN A 94 -5.69 23.32 22.21
N ASP A 95 -6.97 23.39 21.80
CA ASP A 95 -7.38 22.95 20.48
C ASP A 95 -7.14 24.03 19.42
N GLN A 96 -6.75 23.57 18.22
CA GLN A 96 -6.71 24.41 17.03
C GLN A 96 -8.01 24.22 16.23
N TYR A 97 -8.59 25.32 15.78
CA TYR A 97 -9.82 25.34 14.99
C TYR A 97 -9.52 26.00 13.64
N ILE A 98 -10.13 25.47 12.58
CA ILE A 98 -10.03 26.08 11.25
C ILE A 98 -10.88 27.34 11.19
N LEU A 99 -10.29 28.45 10.73
CA LEU A 99 -11.00 29.70 10.46
C LEU A 99 -11.67 29.65 9.09
N LEU A 100 -12.98 29.42 9.06
CA LEU A 100 -13.74 29.17 7.82
C LEU A 100 -13.62 30.30 6.78
N GLU A 101 -13.52 31.55 7.22
CA GLU A 101 -13.44 32.71 6.31
C GLU A 101 -12.12 32.76 5.53
N THR A 102 -11.10 32.06 6.01
CA THR A 102 -9.76 32.03 5.40
C THR A 102 -9.60 30.89 4.40
N CYS A 103 -10.58 30.00 4.36
CA CYS A 103 -10.53 28.81 3.52
C CYS A 103 -10.95 29.12 2.07
N PRO A 104 -10.48 28.31 1.11
CA PRO A 104 -11.11 28.24 -0.20
C PRO A 104 -12.48 27.53 -0.13
N ALA A 105 -13.19 27.53 -1.26
CA ALA A 105 -14.39 26.70 -1.42
C ALA A 105 -14.07 25.24 -1.11
N LEU A 106 -14.89 24.61 -0.26
CA LEU A 106 -14.65 23.27 0.23
C LEU A 106 -15.11 22.24 -0.82
N LYS A 107 -14.21 21.34 -1.23
CA LYS A 107 -14.49 20.23 -2.14
C LYS A 107 -14.16 18.91 -1.44
N LEU A 108 -15.09 18.40 -0.63
CA LEU A 108 -14.84 17.30 0.30
C LEU A 108 -14.28 16.04 -0.35
N GLU A 109 -14.80 15.65 -1.52
CA GLU A 109 -14.30 14.46 -2.21
C GLU A 109 -12.83 14.62 -2.62
N GLU A 110 -12.43 15.82 -3.06
CA GLU A 110 -11.04 16.11 -3.44
C GLU A 110 -10.13 16.23 -2.22
N GLU A 111 -10.59 16.89 -1.15
CA GLU A 111 -9.86 16.98 0.12
C GLU A 111 -9.63 15.58 0.71
N PHE A 112 -10.63 14.69 0.62
CA PHE A 112 -10.49 13.29 1.02
C PHE A 112 -9.49 12.52 0.16
N LYS A 113 -9.49 12.68 -1.16
CA LYS A 113 -8.50 12.05 -2.03
C LYS A 113 -7.07 12.49 -1.69
N ILE A 114 -6.88 13.77 -1.34
CA ILE A 114 -5.57 14.30 -0.92
C ILE A 114 -5.11 13.63 0.38
N GLU A 115 -5.91 13.67 1.43
CA GLU A 115 -5.53 13.09 2.73
C GLU A 115 -5.40 11.55 2.66
N LEU A 116 -6.27 10.87 1.90
CA LEU A 116 -6.17 9.42 1.65
C LEU A 116 -4.84 9.05 0.97
N LYS A 117 -4.41 9.86 -0.01
CA LYS A 117 -3.14 9.64 -0.71
C LYS A 117 -1.95 9.76 0.25
N GLU A 118 -1.93 10.80 1.08
CA GLU A 118 -0.87 11.01 2.06
C GLU A 118 -0.82 9.90 3.11
N GLU A 119 -1.98 9.50 3.64
CA GLU A 119 -2.06 8.40 4.61
C GLU A 119 -1.65 7.05 4.01
N LEU A 120 -2.14 6.72 2.82
CA LEU A 120 -1.80 5.45 2.17
C LEU A 120 -0.31 5.37 1.84
N LYS A 121 0.31 6.49 1.48
CA LYS A 121 1.76 6.55 1.23
C LYS A 121 2.56 6.13 2.47
N ILE A 122 2.14 6.51 3.67
CA ILE A 122 2.79 6.07 4.92
C ILE A 122 2.79 4.54 5.01
N TYR A 123 1.64 3.90 4.80
CA TYR A 123 1.52 2.45 4.81
C TYR A 123 2.35 1.76 3.72
N ILE A 124 2.43 2.32 2.52
CA ILE A 124 3.28 1.79 1.43
C ILE A 124 4.75 1.82 1.85
N THR A 125 5.22 2.92 2.43
CA THR A 125 6.64 3.11 2.80
C THR A 125 7.12 2.19 3.92
N ILE A 126 6.22 1.74 4.80
CA ILE A 126 6.57 0.86 5.92
C ILE A 126 6.33 -0.63 5.63
N PHE A 127 5.90 -0.98 4.42
CA PHE A 127 5.60 -2.38 4.07
C PHE A 127 6.81 -3.30 4.31
N GLU A 128 6.59 -4.50 4.81
CA GLU A 128 7.63 -5.53 4.97
C GLU A 128 7.22 -6.81 4.26
N SER A 129 8.14 -7.37 3.47
CA SER A 129 7.94 -8.65 2.80
C SER A 129 7.94 -9.80 3.80
N THR A 130 7.07 -10.79 3.57
CA THR A 130 7.05 -12.04 4.35
C THR A 130 7.79 -13.18 3.65
N TYR A 131 8.42 -12.90 2.51
CA TYR A 131 9.02 -13.90 1.65
C TYR A 131 10.08 -14.73 2.39
N GLN A 132 9.99 -16.04 2.21
CA GLN A 132 10.93 -17.01 2.74
C GLN A 132 11.70 -17.67 1.60
N GLU A 133 13.01 -17.41 1.56
CA GLU A 133 13.91 -17.93 0.52
C GLU A 133 13.90 -19.47 0.46
N ILE A 134 14.14 -20.04 -0.72
CA ILE A 134 14.17 -21.48 -0.89
C ILE A 134 15.52 -22.02 -0.44
N ASN A 135 15.53 -22.73 0.69
CA ASN A 135 16.63 -23.63 1.04
C ASN A 135 16.49 -24.93 0.21
N LEU A 136 17.41 -25.14 -0.73
CA LEU A 136 17.40 -26.28 -1.65
C LEU A 136 17.60 -27.63 -0.95
N GLU A 137 18.44 -27.65 0.10
CA GLU A 137 18.75 -28.89 0.82
C GLU A 137 17.52 -29.36 1.62
N GLU A 138 16.79 -28.43 2.24
CA GLU A 138 15.56 -28.72 2.97
C GLU A 138 14.38 -29.05 2.04
N SER A 139 14.27 -28.37 0.90
CA SER A 139 13.10 -28.49 0.02
C SER A 139 13.14 -29.74 -0.87
N PHE A 140 14.33 -30.28 -1.16
CA PHE A 140 14.50 -31.39 -2.11
C PHE A 140 15.38 -32.54 -1.59
N GLY A 141 15.91 -32.46 -0.37
CA GLY A 141 16.81 -33.49 0.17
C GLY A 141 18.13 -33.62 -0.60
N LEU A 142 18.46 -32.64 -1.45
CA LEU A 142 19.66 -32.61 -2.25
C LEU A 142 20.84 -32.21 -1.36
N LYS A 143 21.62 -33.18 -0.85
CA LYS A 143 22.95 -32.88 -0.32
C LYS A 143 23.77 -32.30 -1.46
N THR A 144 24.26 -31.07 -1.31
CA THR A 144 25.20 -30.47 -2.25
C THR A 144 26.55 -31.19 -2.18
N THR A 145 26.64 -32.41 -2.72
CA THR A 145 27.93 -33.09 -2.87
C THR A 145 28.72 -32.37 -3.96
N GLU A 146 29.79 -31.67 -3.57
CA GLU A 146 30.74 -30.91 -4.40
C GLU A 146 31.49 -31.73 -5.47
N PHE A 147 30.96 -32.85 -5.96
CA PHE A 147 31.75 -33.80 -6.73
C PHE A 147 31.95 -33.43 -8.22
N PHE A 148 31.24 -32.45 -8.76
CA PHE A 148 31.61 -31.75 -10.00
C PHE A 148 31.10 -30.31 -9.95
N LYS A 149 31.97 -29.32 -10.26
CA LYS A 149 31.69 -27.87 -10.36
C LYS A 149 30.71 -27.49 -11.48
N LEU A 150 29.60 -28.21 -11.63
CA LEU A 150 28.54 -27.97 -12.62
C LEU A 150 27.17 -27.73 -11.97
N THR A 151 27.10 -27.62 -10.63
CA THR A 151 25.98 -26.92 -10.00
C THR A 151 26.02 -25.46 -10.47
N PRO A 152 24.93 -24.90 -11.04
CA PRO A 152 24.90 -23.47 -11.34
C PRO A 152 25.33 -22.73 -10.08
N LYS A 153 26.29 -21.80 -10.20
CA LYS A 153 26.79 -20.98 -9.09
C LYS A 153 25.57 -20.49 -8.31
N ILE A 154 25.33 -21.06 -7.14
CA ILE A 154 24.41 -20.49 -6.16
C ILE A 154 25.11 -19.20 -5.76
N VAL A 155 24.70 -18.10 -6.38
CA VAL A 155 25.17 -16.77 -6.02
C VAL A 155 24.80 -16.63 -4.55
N LYS A 156 25.79 -16.63 -3.65
CA LYS A 156 25.57 -16.27 -2.25
C LYS A 156 25.11 -14.82 -2.27
N ILE A 157 23.82 -14.65 -2.09
CA ILE A 157 23.18 -13.35 -1.98
C ILE A 157 23.65 -12.78 -0.64
N ASN A 158 24.45 -11.71 -0.66
CA ASN A 158 24.78 -10.92 0.54
C ASN A 158 23.46 -10.51 1.22
N GLU A 159 23.39 -10.41 2.55
CA GLU A 159 22.14 -10.12 3.29
C GLU A 159 21.40 -8.85 2.81
N GLU A 160 22.11 -7.89 2.21
CA GLU A 160 21.57 -6.69 1.55
C GLU A 160 20.79 -6.98 0.24
N TYR A 161 20.96 -8.16 -0.34
CA TYR A 161 20.35 -8.60 -1.61
C TYR A 161 19.30 -9.70 -1.43
N SER A 162 18.84 -9.99 -0.20
CA SER A 162 17.81 -11.02 0.02
C SER A 162 16.55 -10.72 -0.81
N TYR A 163 15.90 -11.76 -1.33
CA TYR A 163 14.66 -11.58 -2.10
C TYR A 163 13.57 -10.91 -1.28
N LYS A 164 13.56 -11.14 0.04
CA LYS A 164 12.71 -10.44 1.00
C LYS A 164 12.90 -8.91 0.92
N ASN A 165 14.14 -8.42 0.96
CA ASN A 165 14.42 -6.99 0.86
C ASN A 165 14.09 -6.45 -0.54
N LEU A 166 14.45 -7.17 -1.60
CA LEU A 166 14.14 -6.77 -2.97
C LEU A 166 12.64 -6.60 -3.20
N TYR A 167 11.82 -7.51 -2.67
CA TYR A 167 10.37 -7.47 -2.82
C TYR A 167 9.72 -6.36 -1.96
N ALA A 168 10.23 -6.16 -0.73
CA ALA A 168 9.79 -5.07 0.12
C ALA A 168 10.10 -3.71 -0.53
N GLU A 169 11.35 -3.49 -0.97
CA GLU A 169 11.78 -2.24 -1.60
C GLU A 169 11.02 -1.95 -2.89
N ALA A 170 10.81 -2.96 -3.74
CA ALA A 170 10.02 -2.79 -4.97
C ALA A 170 8.59 -2.28 -4.69
N PHE A 171 7.99 -2.72 -3.58
CA PHE A 171 6.69 -2.21 -3.14
C PHE A 171 6.78 -0.81 -2.50
N ARG A 172 7.76 -0.56 -1.64
CA ARG A 172 7.94 0.72 -0.92
C ARG A 172 8.18 1.90 -1.86
N ILE A 173 8.88 1.69 -2.97
CA ILE A 173 9.13 2.74 -3.98
C ILE A 173 7.95 2.97 -4.92
N SER A 174 6.91 2.14 -4.84
CA SER A 174 5.71 2.30 -5.66
C SER A 174 4.97 3.59 -5.31
N ASN A 175 4.37 4.22 -6.31
CA ASN A 175 3.65 5.48 -6.16
C ASN A 175 2.20 5.31 -6.58
N ILE A 176 1.31 6.09 -5.98
CA ILE A 176 -0.09 6.17 -6.40
C ILE A 176 -0.15 6.96 -7.71
N THR A 177 -0.55 6.32 -8.80
CA THR A 177 -0.66 6.95 -10.12
C THR A 177 -2.03 7.55 -10.37
N ASN A 178 -3.08 6.95 -9.82
CA ASN A 178 -4.45 7.38 -10.04
C ASN A 178 -5.32 7.09 -8.82
N ILE A 179 -6.26 8.00 -8.54
CA ILE A 179 -7.33 7.86 -7.55
C ILE A 179 -8.61 8.31 -8.26
N GLU A 180 -9.46 7.36 -8.63
CA GLU A 180 -10.66 7.62 -9.41
C GLU A 180 -11.93 7.12 -8.72
N LYS A 181 -13.02 7.82 -8.94
CA LYS A 181 -14.34 7.43 -8.48
C LYS A 181 -14.97 6.45 -9.47
N GLN A 182 -15.43 5.32 -8.96
CA GLN A 182 -16.26 4.36 -9.69
C GLN A 182 -17.43 3.97 -8.81
N GLU A 183 -18.64 4.40 -9.19
CA GLU A 183 -19.88 4.18 -8.43
C GLU A 183 -19.78 4.71 -6.98
N ASP A 184 -19.90 3.83 -5.99
CA ASP A 184 -19.79 4.06 -4.55
C ASP A 184 -18.35 3.94 -4.02
N LYS A 185 -17.37 3.67 -4.89
CA LYS A 185 -15.99 3.35 -4.50
C LYS A 185 -14.96 4.31 -5.08
N ILE A 186 -13.85 4.43 -4.36
CA ILE A 186 -12.62 5.03 -4.85
C ILE A 186 -11.66 3.90 -5.20
N ILE A 187 -11.21 3.87 -6.46
CA ILE A 187 -10.21 2.94 -6.97
C ILE A 187 -8.85 3.63 -6.96
N ILE A 188 -7.88 2.97 -6.34
CA ILE A 188 -6.51 3.46 -6.22
C ILE A 188 -5.61 2.53 -7.02
N THR A 189 -4.86 3.10 -7.96
CA THR A 189 -3.90 2.36 -8.78
C THR A 189 -2.49 2.80 -8.43
N LEU A 190 -1.62 1.83 -8.19
CA LEU A 190 -0.20 2.05 -7.97
C LEU A 190 0.58 1.91 -9.28
N THR A 191 1.80 2.45 -9.31
CA THR A 191 2.78 2.17 -10.37
C THR A 191 3.00 0.67 -10.51
N SER A 192 3.38 0.24 -11.72
CA SER A 192 3.74 -1.17 -11.93
C SER A 192 4.96 -1.53 -11.08
N ILE A 193 4.87 -2.65 -10.37
CA ILE A 193 5.96 -3.18 -9.53
C ILE A 193 6.58 -4.37 -10.27
N VAL A 194 7.91 -4.42 -10.33
CA VAL A 194 8.65 -5.47 -11.03
C VAL A 194 9.38 -6.33 -10.00
N TYR A 195 9.03 -7.60 -9.93
CA TYR A 195 9.63 -8.58 -9.03
C TYR A 195 10.58 -9.50 -9.79
N PRO A 196 11.85 -9.66 -9.39
CA PRO A 196 12.72 -10.67 -9.98
C PRO A 196 12.28 -12.09 -9.58
N ILE A 197 12.27 -13.01 -10.53
CA ILE A 197 12.03 -14.44 -10.26
C ILE A 197 13.35 -15.07 -9.82
N GLU A 198 13.39 -15.63 -8.62
CA GLU A 198 14.57 -16.31 -8.09
C GLU A 198 15.07 -17.41 -9.05
N LYS A 199 16.41 -17.58 -9.13
CA LYS A 199 17.10 -18.62 -9.93
C LYS A 199 16.92 -18.56 -11.45
N THR A 200 16.08 -17.67 -11.97
CA THR A 200 15.91 -17.48 -13.42
C THR A 200 16.54 -16.15 -13.85
N SER A 201 17.75 -16.21 -14.43
CA SER A 201 18.49 -15.01 -14.84
C SER A 201 17.63 -14.12 -15.76
N GLY A 202 17.43 -12.85 -15.36
CA GLY A 202 16.74 -11.83 -16.16
C GLY A 202 15.22 -11.98 -16.26
N SER A 203 14.60 -12.98 -15.62
CA SER A 203 13.14 -13.11 -15.65
C SER A 203 12.50 -12.32 -14.51
N THR A 204 11.47 -11.56 -14.85
CA THR A 204 10.73 -10.72 -13.90
C THR A 204 9.22 -10.93 -14.06
N LEU A 205 8.50 -10.63 -13.00
CA LEU A 205 7.04 -10.58 -12.98
C LEU A 205 6.60 -9.17 -12.65
N THR A 206 5.75 -8.60 -13.51
CA THR A 206 5.24 -7.24 -13.33
C THR A 206 3.81 -7.26 -12.83
N LEU A 207 3.57 -6.64 -11.68
CA LEU A 207 2.25 -6.45 -11.09
C LEU A 207 1.78 -5.00 -11.27
N LYS A 208 0.48 -4.80 -11.46
CA LYS A 208 -0.18 -3.49 -11.41
C LYS A 208 -1.18 -3.47 -10.25
N PRO A 209 -0.71 -3.18 -9.01
CA PRO A 209 -1.57 -3.26 -7.84
C PRO A 209 -2.71 -2.26 -7.95
N LYS A 210 -3.91 -2.73 -7.61
CA LYS A 210 -5.11 -1.92 -7.55
C LYS A 210 -5.85 -2.28 -6.28
N THR A 211 -6.34 -1.26 -5.57
CA THR A 211 -7.17 -1.46 -4.39
C THR A 211 -8.34 -0.49 -4.42
N LYS A 212 -9.28 -0.69 -3.50
CA LYS A 212 -10.50 0.11 -3.44
C LYS A 212 -10.96 0.34 -2.00
N THR A 213 -11.53 1.51 -1.78
CA THR A 213 -12.23 1.85 -0.54
C THR A 213 -13.59 2.46 -0.86
N GLN A 214 -14.50 2.47 0.11
CA GLN A 214 -15.80 3.09 -0.01
C GLN A 214 -15.68 4.62 -0.02
N ILE A 215 -16.56 5.29 -0.77
CA ILE A 215 -16.71 6.74 -0.70
C ILE A 215 -17.45 7.06 0.61
N PRO A 216 -16.86 7.92 1.47
CA PRO A 216 -17.52 8.32 2.71
C PRO A 216 -18.78 9.15 2.44
N ASP A 217 -19.77 9.07 3.33
CA ASP A 217 -20.91 10.00 3.30
C ASP A 217 -20.49 11.34 3.91
N PHE A 218 -20.45 12.37 3.06
CA PHE A 218 -20.02 13.71 3.43
C PHE A 218 -21.17 14.65 3.83
N LYS A 219 -22.43 14.19 3.83
CA LYS A 219 -23.62 15.02 4.13
C LYS A 219 -23.55 15.79 5.45
N VAL A 220 -22.82 15.27 6.44
CA VAL A 220 -22.66 15.95 7.72
C VAL A 220 -22.02 17.33 7.54
N TYR A 221 -21.02 17.47 6.66
CA TYR A 221 -20.38 18.75 6.39
C TYR A 221 -21.31 19.71 5.66
N ASP A 222 -22.08 19.22 4.68
CA ASP A 222 -23.10 20.02 3.98
C ASP A 222 -24.11 20.60 4.97
N THR A 223 -24.56 19.75 5.90
CA THR A 223 -25.50 20.13 6.95
C THR A 223 -24.86 21.17 7.86
N VAL A 224 -23.68 20.91 8.42
CA VAL A 224 -22.97 21.85 9.32
C VAL A 224 -22.78 23.22 8.68
N TYR A 225 -22.27 23.29 7.44
CA TYR A 225 -22.06 24.56 6.77
C TYR A 225 -23.37 25.30 6.48
N SER A 226 -24.40 24.57 6.03
CA SER A 226 -25.73 25.15 5.79
C SER A 226 -26.31 25.71 7.08
N SER A 227 -26.18 25.00 8.21
CA SER A 227 -26.64 25.47 9.51
C SER A 227 -25.92 26.73 9.95
N ILE A 228 -24.59 26.78 9.80
CA ILE A 228 -23.82 27.99 10.15
C ILE A 228 -24.28 29.17 9.29
N MET A 229 -24.38 28.99 7.96
CA MET A 229 -24.77 30.05 7.04
C MET A 229 -26.19 30.58 7.31
N ASN A 230 -27.14 29.69 7.58
CA ASN A 230 -28.56 30.04 7.73
C ASN A 230 -28.91 30.52 9.15
N ASN A 231 -28.20 30.04 10.17
CA ASN A 231 -28.61 30.21 11.56
C ASN A 231 -27.63 31.02 12.41
N CYS A 232 -26.41 31.27 11.94
CA CYS A 232 -25.37 31.91 12.76
C CYS A 232 -24.80 33.19 12.16
N LEU A 233 -24.72 33.32 10.84
CA LEU A 233 -24.22 34.55 10.23
C LEU A 233 -25.17 35.72 10.51
N LYS A 234 -24.61 36.83 11.03
CA LYS A 234 -25.35 38.04 11.43
C LYS A 234 -26.47 37.80 12.45
N GLN A 235 -26.41 36.71 13.22
CA GLN A 235 -27.37 36.39 14.28
C GLN A 235 -26.72 36.56 15.66
N GLU A 236 -27.53 36.67 16.71
CA GLU A 236 -27.04 36.64 18.09
C GLU A 236 -26.49 35.25 18.45
N PHE A 237 -25.44 35.22 19.28
CA PHE A 237 -24.76 33.98 19.66
C PHE A 237 -25.70 32.95 20.30
N GLN A 238 -26.60 33.40 21.17
CA GLN A 238 -27.51 32.50 21.87
C GLN A 238 -28.46 31.78 20.89
N THR A 239 -29.00 32.51 19.91
CA THR A 239 -29.85 31.95 18.84
C THR A 239 -29.09 30.96 17.96
N CYS A 240 -27.85 31.31 17.57
CA CYS A 240 -26.97 30.40 16.82
C CYS A 240 -26.69 29.11 17.61
N LYS A 241 -26.35 29.26 18.90
CA LYS A 241 -26.04 28.15 19.79
C LYS A 241 -27.22 27.20 19.98
N GLU A 242 -28.41 27.72 20.24
CA GLU A 242 -29.61 26.90 20.42
C GLU A 242 -29.93 26.07 19.17
N LYS A 243 -29.88 26.71 18.00
CA LYS A 243 -30.14 26.02 16.72
C LYS A 243 -29.07 24.97 16.40
N LEU A 244 -27.78 25.28 16.59
CA LEU A 244 -26.72 24.30 16.34
C LEU A 244 -26.72 23.13 17.33
N ILE A 245 -27.06 23.35 18.61
CA ILE A 245 -27.19 22.26 19.58
C ILE A 245 -28.42 21.39 19.28
N GLN A 246 -29.51 22.00 18.81
CA GLN A 246 -30.71 21.26 18.39
C GLN A 246 -30.43 20.36 17.18
N GLU A 247 -29.67 20.86 16.20
CA GLU A 247 -29.35 20.14 14.98
C GLU A 247 -28.21 19.13 15.16
N PHE A 248 -27.25 19.45 16.04
CA PHE A 248 -26.10 18.61 16.39
C PHE A 248 -26.03 18.39 17.91
N PRO A 249 -26.79 17.42 18.44
CA PRO A 249 -26.76 17.10 19.86
C PRO A 249 -25.34 16.74 20.33
N GLY A 250 -24.91 17.34 21.45
CA GLY A 250 -23.56 17.14 21.99
C GLY A 250 -22.48 18.03 21.38
N SER A 251 -22.85 18.99 20.52
CA SER A 251 -21.92 20.02 20.06
C SER A 251 -21.53 21.00 21.17
N GLU A 252 -20.29 21.46 21.13
CA GLU A 252 -19.76 22.46 22.06
C GLU A 252 -19.51 23.77 21.31
N LEU A 253 -20.01 24.88 21.87
CA LEU A 253 -19.85 26.21 21.30
C LEU A 253 -19.29 27.18 22.33
N VAL A 254 -18.22 27.87 21.95
CA VAL A 254 -17.57 28.90 22.77
C VAL A 254 -17.43 30.16 21.95
N GLN A 255 -17.94 31.29 22.45
CA GLN A 255 -17.75 32.60 21.84
C GLN A 255 -16.56 33.32 22.49
N SER A 256 -15.66 33.82 21.66
CA SER A 256 -14.63 34.79 22.06
C SER A 256 -14.76 36.01 21.15
N GLN A 257 -15.30 37.11 21.71
CA GLN A 257 -15.65 38.31 20.95
C GLN A 257 -16.60 37.98 19.79
N ASN A 258 -16.18 38.20 18.55
CA ASN A 258 -16.96 37.91 17.33
C ASN A 258 -16.65 36.53 16.72
N LEU A 259 -15.75 35.76 17.33
CA LEU A 259 -15.37 34.43 16.86
C LEU A 259 -16.14 33.37 17.65
N ILE A 260 -16.85 32.50 16.94
CA ILE A 260 -17.49 31.31 17.50
C ILE A 260 -16.63 30.12 17.17
N LYS A 261 -16.23 29.36 18.19
CA LYS A 261 -15.57 28.06 18.09
C LYS A 261 -16.61 26.97 18.27
N LEU A 262 -16.57 25.96 17.42
CA LEU A 262 -17.56 24.90 17.30
C LEU A 262 -16.84 23.54 17.27
N LYS A 263 -17.28 22.63 18.13
CA LYS A 263 -16.94 21.20 18.08
C LYS A 263 -18.20 20.40 17.85
N ILE A 264 -18.19 19.55 16.83
CA ILE A 264 -19.31 18.63 16.55
C ILE A 264 -18.79 17.20 16.59
N PRO A 265 -19.24 16.37 17.54
CA PRO A 265 -18.93 14.95 17.53
C PRO A 265 -19.66 14.27 16.36
N THR A 266 -18.95 13.45 15.61
CA THR A 266 -19.47 12.66 14.49
C THR A 266 -18.87 11.25 14.55
N ASP A 267 -19.43 10.32 13.78
CA ASP A 267 -18.87 8.97 13.61
C ASP A 267 -17.46 8.99 12.99
N LEU A 268 -17.10 10.11 12.34
CA LEU A 268 -15.81 10.32 11.67
C LEU A 268 -14.75 10.95 12.59
N GLY A 269 -15.14 11.40 13.79
CA GLY A 269 -14.30 12.18 14.69
C GLY A 269 -14.99 13.46 15.15
N ILE A 270 -14.22 14.43 15.65
CA ILE A 270 -14.76 15.71 16.12
C ILE A 270 -14.46 16.77 15.06
N ILE A 271 -15.50 17.31 14.45
CA ILE A 271 -15.37 18.44 13.52
C ILE A 271 -15.03 19.69 14.34
N LYS A 272 -13.87 20.30 14.08
CA LYS A 272 -13.39 21.51 14.78
C LYS A 272 -13.34 22.70 13.84
N LEU A 273 -14.25 23.65 14.04
CA LEU A 273 -14.41 24.83 13.19
C LEU A 273 -14.48 26.10 14.02
N ALA A 274 -14.03 27.20 13.44
CA ALA A 274 -14.22 28.53 13.97
C ALA A 274 -14.66 29.48 12.86
N PHE A 275 -15.58 30.38 13.19
CA PHE A 275 -16.10 31.36 12.23
C PHE A 275 -16.46 32.67 12.92
N ASN A 276 -16.34 33.75 12.16
CA ASN A 276 -16.72 35.09 12.55
C ASN A 276 -18.11 35.41 12.00
N THR A 277 -19.05 35.71 12.89
CA THR A 277 -20.46 35.94 12.52
C THR A 277 -20.67 37.11 11.55
N ASN A 278 -19.70 38.02 11.45
CA ASN A 278 -19.76 39.21 10.60
C ASN A 278 -19.07 39.05 9.24
N LYS A 279 -18.41 37.92 9.00
CA LYS A 279 -17.69 37.67 7.76
C LYS A 279 -18.40 36.61 6.91
N PRO A 280 -18.31 36.70 5.58
CA PRO A 280 -18.84 35.67 4.70
C PRO A 280 -18.00 34.39 4.81
N ILE A 281 -18.66 33.24 4.72
CA ILE A 281 -18.04 31.91 4.65
C ILE A 281 -18.07 31.45 3.18
N PRO A 282 -16.98 30.86 2.67
CA PRO A 282 -16.94 30.30 1.32
C PRO A 282 -17.93 29.13 1.16
N PRO A 283 -18.48 28.90 -0.04
CA PRO A 283 -19.42 27.81 -0.28
C PRO A 283 -18.74 26.43 -0.29
N ILE A 284 -19.54 25.39 -0.07
CA ILE A 284 -19.19 24.00 -0.41
C ILE A 284 -19.53 23.74 -1.88
N VAL A 285 -18.67 23.01 -2.60
CA VAL A 285 -18.79 22.68 -4.03
C VAL A 285 -18.63 21.18 -4.26
#